data_AF-A0A7W7VLI9-F1
#
_entry.id   AF-A0A7W7VLI9-F1
#
_cell.length_a   1.000
_cell.length_b   1.000
_cell.length_c   1.000
_cell.angle_alpha   90.00
_cell.angle_beta   90.00
_cell.angle_gamma   90.00
#
_symmetry.space_group_name_H-M   'P 1'
#
loop_
_entity.id
_entity.type
_entity.pdbx_description
1 polymer ?
#
loop_
_entity_poly.entity_id
_entity_poly.type
_entity_poly.pdbx_seq_one_letter_code
_entity_poly.pdbx_strand_id
1 'polypeptide(L)' 'MAMIRHSHAITPACPVACLRPVLSARAYNPLSQAGTVAEVVRLWRTGDLCRVWGLGPRRIGEIEMVLIVTGLATPHG' A
#
# COMPACT_ATOMS: atom_id res chain seq x y z
N MET A 1 15.55 22.66 5.94
CA MET A 1 14.33 23.24 5.33
C MET A 1 13.93 22.31 4.20
N ALA A 2 12.76 21.68 4.10
CA ALA A 2 11.47 21.79 4.77
C ALA A 2 10.93 20.38 5.12
N MET A 3 10.33 20.22 6.31
CA MET A 3 9.48 19.06 6.60
C MET A 3 8.13 19.30 5.95
N ILE A 4 7.93 18.75 4.76
CA ILE A 4 6.59 18.66 4.17
C ILE A 4 5.83 17.61 5.00
N ARG A 5 5.19 18.05 6.09
CA ARG A 5 4.09 17.28 6.69
C ARG A 5 2.90 17.41 5.76
N HIS A 6 2.91 16.69 4.65
CA HIS A 6 1.69 16.44 3.90
C HIS A 6 0.87 15.44 4.70
N SER A 7 0.08 15.96 5.63
CA SER A 7 -1.12 15.30 6.16
C SER A 7 -2.18 15.23 5.05
N HIS A 8 -1.80 14.78 3.85
CA HIS A 8 -2.76 14.53 2.79
C HIS A 8 -3.32 13.14 3.03
N ALA A 9 -4.64 13.03 3.16
CA ALA A 9 -5.30 11.74 3.24
C ALA A 9 -4.89 10.91 2.02
N ILE A 10 -4.36 9.70 2.26
CA ILE A 10 -4.06 8.79 1.16
C ILE A 10 -5.41 8.32 0.61
N THR A 11 -5.67 8.60 -0.66
CA THR A 11 -6.91 8.20 -1.33
C THR A 11 -6.59 7.17 -2.42
N PRO A 12 -7.57 6.40 -2.91
CA PRO A 12 -7.35 5.45 -4.01
C PRO A 12 -6.81 6.10 -5.29
N ALA A 13 -7.13 7.38 -5.53
CA ALA A 13 -6.64 8.14 -6.69
C ALA A 13 -5.18 8.57 -6.57
N CYS A 14 -4.57 8.47 -5.38
CA CYS A 14 -3.18 8.81 -5.19
C CYS A 14 -2.25 7.86 -5.98
N PRO A 15 -1.10 8.36 -6.46
CA PRO A 15 -0.06 7.49 -7.01
C PRO A 15 0.47 6.55 -5.93
N VAL A 16 0.99 5.38 -6.32
CA VAL A 16 1.52 4.39 -5.35
C VAL A 16 2.61 4.98 -4.44
N ALA A 17 3.33 6.00 -4.90
CA ALA A 17 4.35 6.72 -4.14
C ALA A 17 3.83 7.30 -2.81
N CYS A 18 2.52 7.55 -2.68
CA CYS A 18 1.91 7.98 -1.42
C CYS A 18 2.00 6.93 -0.31
N LEU A 19 2.23 5.65 -0.63
CA LEU A 19 2.45 4.59 0.35
C LEU A 19 3.90 4.52 0.86
N ARG A 20 4.85 5.19 0.18
CA ARG A 20 6.27 5.15 0.53
C ARG A 20 6.60 5.58 1.97
N PRO A 21 5.92 6.57 2.57
CA PRO A 21 6.16 6.97 3.96
C PRO A 21 5.57 6.01 4.99
N VAL A 22 4.60 5.17 4.61
CA VAL A 22 3.83 4.31 5.53
C VAL A 22 4.17 2.83 5.39
N LEU A 23 4.86 2.44 4.32
CA LEU A 23 5.40 1.10 4.11
C LEU A 23 6.91 1.08 4.26
N SER A 24 7.43 -0.04 4.75
CA SER A 24 8.83 -0.39 4.64
C SER A 24 9.24 -0.47 3.17
N ALA A 25 10.50 -0.15 2.87
CA ALA A 25 11.03 -0.27 1.51
C ALA A 25 10.84 -1.68 0.92
N ARG A 26 10.86 -2.72 1.76
CA ARG A 26 10.67 -4.12 1.33
C ARG A 26 9.23 -4.43 0.95
N ALA A 27 8.25 -3.76 1.53
CA ALA A 27 6.84 -3.87 1.14
C ALA A 27 6.51 -2.94 -0.03
N TYR A 28 7.10 -1.74 -0.07
CA TYR A 28 6.86 -0.74 -1.11
C TYR A 28 7.50 -1.11 -2.46
N ASN A 29 8.75 -1.55 -2.49
CA ASN A 29 9.49 -1.74 -3.76
C ASN A 29 8.78 -2.69 -4.74
N PRO A 30 8.22 -3.84 -4.31
CA PRO A 30 7.44 -4.71 -5.20
C PRO A 30 6.17 -4.05 -5.77
N LEU A 31 5.60 -3.07 -5.05
CA LEU A 31 4.41 -2.33 -5.47
C LEU A 31 4.74 -1.09 -6.31
N SER A 32 6.01 -0.71 -6.44
CA SER A 32 6.42 0.53 -7.11
C SER A 32 6.04 0.61 -8.59
N GLN A 33 5.71 -0.54 -9.20
CA GLN A 33 5.21 -0.64 -10.57
C GLN A 33 3.69 -0.40 -10.68
N ALA A 34 2.95 -0.45 -9.56
CA ALA A 34 1.53 -0.10 -9.56
C ALA A 34 1.37 1.39 -9.86
N GLY A 35 0.41 1.74 -10.71
CA GLY A 35 0.17 3.14 -11.06
C GLY A 35 -0.42 3.93 -9.90
N THR A 36 -1.37 3.32 -9.18
CA THR A 36 -2.18 3.99 -8.15
C THR A 36 -2.37 3.16 -6.89
N VAL A 37 -2.77 3.82 -5.81
CA VAL A 37 -3.20 3.16 -4.57
C VAL A 37 -4.41 2.26 -4.82
N ALA A 38 -5.35 2.65 -5.68
CA ALA A 38 -6.50 1.82 -6.06
C ALA A 38 -6.09 0.46 -6.63
N GLU A 39 -5.00 0.41 -7.40
CA GLU A 39 -4.47 -0.84 -7.95
C GLU A 39 -3.92 -1.76 -6.85
N VAL A 40 -3.22 -1.20 -5.86
CA VAL A 40 -2.76 -1.96 -4.69
C VAL A 40 -3.95 -2.49 -3.88
N VAL A 41 -4.97 -1.67 -3.66
CA VAL A 41 -6.21 -2.09 -2.98
C VAL A 41 -6.90 -3.22 -3.75
N ARG A 42 -6.92 -3.15 -5.09
CA ARG A 42 -7.47 -4.22 -5.93
C ARG A 42 -6.69 -5.52 -5.75
N LEU A 43 -5.35 -5.49 -5.78
CA LEU A 43 -4.51 -6.67 -5.56
C LEU A 43 -4.73 -7.28 -4.18
N TRP A 44 -4.91 -6.45 -3.16
CA TRP A 44 -5.24 -6.91 -1.81
C TRP A 44 -6.61 -7.61 -1.80
N ARG A 45 -7.64 -6.95 -2.36
CA ARG A 45 -9.02 -7.46 -2.40
C ARG A 45 -9.16 -8.77 -3.19
N THR A 46 -8.37 -8.96 -4.25
CA THR A 46 -8.40 -10.20 -5.05
C THR A 46 -7.47 -11.29 -4.49
N GLY A 47 -6.72 -11.01 -3.41
CA GLY A 47 -5.71 -11.93 -2.88
C GLY A 47 -4.47 -12.05 -3.77
N ASP A 48 -4.34 -11.24 -4.83
CA ASP A 48 -3.25 -11.31 -5.80
C ASP A 48 -1.93 -10.71 -5.28
N LEU A 49 -1.91 -10.10 -4.09
CA LEU A 49 -0.64 -9.68 -3.45
C LEU A 49 0.35 -10.85 -3.29
N CYS A 50 -0.14 -12.08 -3.14
CA CYS A 50 0.72 -13.27 -3.09
C CYS A 50 1.40 -13.61 -4.43
N ARG A 51 0.90 -13.05 -5.54
CA ARG A 51 1.45 -13.24 -6.89
C ARG A 51 2.47 -12.16 -7.26
N VAL A 52 2.56 -11.08 -6.48
CA VAL A 52 3.56 -10.04 -6.68
C VAL A 52 4.91 -10.56 -6.23
N TRP A 53 5.85 -10.63 -7.17
CA TRP A 53 7.20 -11.11 -6.89
C TRP A 53 7.88 -10.26 -5.80
N GLY A 54 8.48 -10.93 -4.81
CA GLY A 54 9.15 -10.27 -3.68
C GLY A 54 8.24 -9.97 -2.47
N LEU A 55 6.92 -10.21 -2.56
CA LEU A 55 6.02 -10.14 -1.42
C LEU A 55 5.86 -11.51 -0.73
N GLY A 56 6.57 -11.68 0.39
CA GLY A 56 6.31 -12.79 1.32
C GLY A 56 5.19 -12.46 2.32
N PRO A 57 4.67 -13.45 3.07
CA PRO A 57 3.54 -13.29 3.99
C PRO A 57 3.68 -12.12 4.97
N ARG A 58 4.88 -11.92 5.51
CA ARG A 58 5.18 -10.79 6.40
C ARG A 58 4.96 -9.41 5.74
N ARG A 59 5.32 -9.25 4.47
CA ARG A 59 5.15 -7.98 3.75
C ARG A 59 3.70 -7.77 3.33
N ILE A 60 3.01 -8.86 2.99
CA ILE A 60 1.56 -8.81 2.69
C ILE A 60 0.79 -8.33 3.92
N GLY A 61 1.07 -8.87 5.11
CA GLY A 61 0.42 -8.41 6.35
C GLY A 61 0.73 -6.96 6.71
N GLU A 62 1.93 -6.46 6.38
CA GLU A 62 2.26 -5.05 6.53
C GLU A 62 1.42 -4.17 5.60
N ILE A 63 1.28 -4.56 4.33
CA ILE A 63 0.45 -3.85 3.34
C ILE A 63 -1.00 -3.83 3.79
N GLU A 64 -1.54 -4.98 4.18
CA GLU A 64 -2.90 -5.11 4.70
C GLU A 64 -3.14 -4.19 5.90
N MET A 65 -2.24 -4.21 6.89
CA MET A 65 -2.35 -3.34 8.06
C MET A 65 -2.40 -1.88 7.64
N VAL A 66 -1.48 -1.43 6.78
CA VAL A 66 -1.46 -0.04 6.28
C VAL A 66 -2.74 0.32 5.55
N LEU A 67 -3.27 -0.55 4.67
CA LEU A 67 -4.52 -0.29 3.97
C LEU A 67 -5.70 -0.13 4.94
N ILE A 68 -5.73 -0.91 6.03
CA ILE A 68 -6.77 -0.82 7.06
C ILE A 68 -6.63 0.47 7.88
N VAL A 69 -5.46 0.76 8.45
CA VAL A 69 -5.29 1.97 9.30
C VAL A 69 -5.41 3.27 8.52
N THR A 70 -5.17 3.26 7.20
CA THR A 70 -5.39 4.43 6.33
C THR A 70 -6.82 4.54 5.82
N GLY A 71 -7.70 3.59 6.14
CA GLY A 71 -9.10 3.58 5.70
C GLY A 71 -9.28 3.26 4.20
N LEU A 72 -8.25 2.74 3.54
CA LEU A 72 -8.29 2.33 2.13
C LEU A 72 -8.95 0.95 1.94
N ALA A 73 -8.95 0.14 3.00
CA ALA A 73 -9.56 -1.18 3.04
C ALA A 73 -10.26 -1.42 4.38
N THR A 74 -11.26 -2.30 4.37
CA THR A 74 -11.90 -2.83 5.57
C THR A 74 -11.43 -4.26 5.76
N PRO A 75 -11.09 -4.72 6.98
CA PRO A 75 -10.69 -6.11 7.22
C PRO A 75 -11.67 -7.08 6.55
N HIS A 76 -11.15 -8.08 5.84
CA HIS A 76 -11.98 -9.19 5.40
C HIS A 76 -12.40 -9.99 6.63
N GLY A 77 -13.71 -10.07 6.87
CA GLY A 77 -14.30 -10.94 7.88
C GLY A 77 -14.13 -12.40 7.51
#